data_AF-A0A371IRS2-F1
#
_entry.id   AF-A0A371IRS2-F1
#
_cell.length_a   1.000
_cell.length_b   1.000
_cell.length_c   1.000
_cell.angle_alpha   90.00
_cell.angle_beta   90.00
_cell.angle_gamma   90.00
#
_symmetry.space_group_name_H-M   'P 1'
#
loop_
_entity.id
_entity.type
_entity.pdbx_description
1 polymer ?
#
loop_
_entity_poly.entity_id
_entity_poly.type
_entity_poly.pdbx_seq_one_letter_code
_entity_poly.pdbx_strand_id
1 'polypeptide(L)'
;MNKVFTKYIFGYEMHFEKKADQYVVKIEELKIKKQSQSRGRAIREVFDEIKEKTKNNLIQPKKSKENLSYHNNLQIRLFKINQKITHFGFSVIAEDINEIDIIKLENLCKKIEISKSYTYKNIIDIENNIIEIIEPYIIDPHLRALNMASLIMNTNHISKFSHIIEQSYISLFREEYISTVMILTPIIEGILLSLYGFNFKNKKPKEQQLLNKWAELQYDYSNTKIPHPYIIDEYIRAFLDISEQIIFSKHQLANDYSYFNRNYIAHVMGDGNFYTRNNAYKLIHLIDLMAHVLAACNGQHNRYAFDRDDVDYKIRIYYYSNLRNKKDTEEVHRYIFNSHRNFKGYV
;
A
#
# COMPACT_ATOMS: atom_id res chain seq x y z
N MET A 1 27.37 -4.40 -16.95
CA MET A 1 27.47 -3.75 -15.62
C MET A 1 26.43 -4.38 -14.70
N ASN A 2 26.83 -4.99 -13.59
CA ASN A 2 25.88 -5.39 -12.55
C ASN A 2 25.17 -4.12 -12.06
N LYS A 3 23.86 -3.99 -12.32
CA LYS A 3 23.07 -2.89 -11.75
C LYS A 3 23.25 -2.95 -10.23
N VAL A 4 23.79 -1.88 -9.64
CA VAL A 4 23.93 -1.77 -8.19
C VAL A 4 22.53 -1.83 -7.59
N PHE A 5 22.29 -2.78 -6.69
CA PHE A 5 21.03 -2.84 -5.96
C PHE A 5 21.09 -1.80 -4.85
N THR A 6 20.43 -0.67 -5.06
CA THR A 6 20.34 0.40 -4.06
C THR A 6 18.93 0.41 -3.47
N LYS A 7 18.86 0.54 -2.14
CA LYS A 7 17.60 0.66 -1.39
C LYS A 7 17.83 1.58 -0.21
N TYR A 8 16.77 2.25 0.22
CA TYR A 8 16.83 3.19 1.33
C TYR A 8 15.75 2.91 2.37
N ILE A 9 16.01 3.35 3.59
CA ILE A 9 14.99 3.45 4.64
C ILE A 9 15.27 4.68 5.48
N PHE A 10 14.26 5.53 5.68
CA PHE A 10 14.42 6.81 6.38
C PHE A 10 15.59 7.67 5.84
N GLY A 11 15.91 7.54 4.56
CA GLY A 11 17.03 8.22 3.90
C GLY A 11 18.40 7.58 4.14
N TYR A 12 18.48 6.49 4.91
CA TYR A 12 19.70 5.70 5.08
C TYR A 12 19.83 4.68 3.95
N GLU A 13 21.02 4.62 3.36
CA GLU A 13 21.34 3.64 2.32
C GLU A 13 21.53 2.25 2.94
N MET A 14 20.94 1.25 2.30
CA MET A 14 21.20 -0.15 2.60
C MET A 14 22.36 -0.63 1.73
N HIS A 15 23.42 -1.11 2.37
CA HIS A 15 24.54 -1.74 1.68
C HIS A 15 24.31 -3.25 1.55
N PHE A 16 24.38 -3.74 0.32
CA PHE A 16 24.13 -5.13 -0.04
C PHE A 16 25.43 -5.84 -0.39
N GLU A 17 25.66 -6.99 0.25
CA GLU A 17 26.83 -7.82 0.01
C GLU A 17 26.39 -9.29 -0.11
N LYS A 18 26.77 -9.97 -1.19
CA LYS A 18 26.58 -11.42 -1.30
C LYS A 18 27.84 -12.12 -0.80
N LYS A 19 27.74 -12.86 0.32
CA LYS A 19 28.81 -13.68 0.90
C LYS A 19 28.45 -15.15 0.77
N ALA A 20 29.13 -15.86 -0.12
CA ALA A 20 28.79 -17.25 -0.46
C ALA A 20 27.28 -17.37 -0.80
N ASP A 21 26.55 -18.18 -0.03
CA ASP A 21 25.10 -18.42 -0.20
C ASP A 21 24.21 -17.49 0.64
N GLN A 22 24.77 -16.42 1.20
CA GLN A 22 24.04 -15.47 2.02
C GLN A 22 24.04 -14.06 1.42
N TYR A 23 22.91 -13.39 1.56
CA TYR A 23 22.75 -11.96 1.35
C TYR A 23 22.89 -11.26 2.69
N VAL A 24 23.81 -10.31 2.76
CA VAL A 24 24.04 -9.46 3.93
C VAL A 24 23.57 -8.05 3.58
N VAL A 25 22.72 -7.49 4.44
CA VAL A 25 22.21 -6.11 4.33
C VAL A 25 22.66 -5.34 5.55
N LYS A 26 23.29 -4.19 5.34
CA LYS A 26 23.82 -3.33 6.40
C LYS A 26 23.30 -1.90 6.26
N ILE A 27 23.09 -1.25 7.39
CA ILE A 27 22.96 0.20 7.49
C ILE A 27 23.96 0.63 8.56
N GLU A 28 25.10 1.18 8.12
CA GLU A 28 26.24 1.44 9.00
C GLU A 28 25.89 2.47 10.08
N GLU A 29 25.20 3.55 9.70
CA GLU A 29 24.85 4.64 10.60
C GLU A 29 23.85 4.23 11.68
N LEU A 30 22.99 3.25 11.38
CA LEU A 30 22.03 2.70 12.34
C LEU A 30 22.58 1.48 13.08
N LYS A 31 23.81 1.05 12.77
CA LYS A 31 24.44 -0.17 13.31
C LYS A 31 23.56 -1.41 13.12
N ILE A 32 22.93 -1.53 11.95
CA ILE A 32 22.06 -2.65 11.61
C ILE A 32 22.79 -3.56 10.63
N LYS A 33 22.77 -4.86 10.90
CA LYS A 33 23.30 -5.88 10.00
C LYS A 33 22.45 -7.13 10.09
N LYS A 34 21.83 -7.51 8.98
CA LYS A 34 21.06 -8.74 8.83
C LYS A 34 21.63 -9.60 7.73
N GLN A 35 21.42 -10.91 7.85
CA GLN A 35 21.92 -11.87 6.87
C GLN A 35 20.93 -13.01 6.69
N SER A 36 20.70 -13.41 5.44
CA SER A 36 19.79 -14.49 5.11
C SER A 36 20.13 -15.11 3.75
N GLN A 37 19.71 -16.35 3.54
CA GLN A 37 19.82 -17.01 2.23
C GLN A 37 18.88 -16.37 1.18
N SER A 38 17.85 -15.66 1.61
CA SER A 38 16.96 -14.88 0.73
C SER A 38 17.25 -13.39 0.89
N ARG A 39 17.52 -12.70 -0.22
CA ARG A 39 17.72 -11.24 -0.25
C ARG A 39 16.53 -10.50 0.36
N GLY A 40 15.31 -10.83 -0.06
CA GLY A 40 14.09 -10.25 0.47
C GLY A 40 13.90 -10.46 1.97
N ARG A 41 14.25 -11.65 2.47
CA ARG A 41 14.25 -11.91 3.92
C ARG A 41 15.27 -11.05 4.66
N ALA A 42 16.48 -10.91 4.14
CA ALA A 42 17.50 -10.06 4.76
C ALA A 42 17.05 -8.59 4.80
N ILE A 43 16.39 -8.08 3.74
CA ILE A 43 15.79 -6.74 3.72
C ILE A 43 14.67 -6.61 4.76
N ARG A 44 13.76 -7.57 4.81
CA ARG A 44 12.63 -7.56 5.77
C ARG A 44 13.12 -7.58 7.21
N GLU A 45 14.12 -8.40 7.53
CA GLU A 45 14.73 -8.43 8.87
C GLU A 45 15.38 -7.09 9.25
N VAL A 46 15.86 -6.28 8.28
CA VAL A 46 16.32 -4.91 8.53
C VAL A 46 15.14 -4.01 8.88
N PHE A 47 14.02 -4.12 8.16
CA PHE A 47 12.79 -3.40 8.50
C PHE A 47 12.26 -3.77 9.88
N ASP A 48 12.26 -5.07 10.23
CA ASP A 48 11.87 -5.55 11.55
C ASP A 48 12.74 -4.95 12.66
N GLU A 49 14.07 -4.94 12.48
CA GLU A 49 14.98 -4.33 13.46
C GLU A 49 14.77 -2.81 13.59
N ILE A 50 14.48 -2.14 12.48
CA ILE A 50 14.17 -0.71 12.48
C ILE A 50 12.89 -0.43 13.24
N LYS A 51 11.84 -1.21 12.99
CA LYS A 51 10.56 -1.12 13.69
C LYS A 51 10.74 -1.27 15.19
N GLU A 52 11.53 -2.25 15.63
CA GLU A 52 11.88 -2.43 17.04
C GLU A 52 12.62 -1.23 17.62
N LYS A 53 13.57 -0.64 16.88
CA LYS A 53 14.26 0.60 17.31
C LYS A 53 13.31 1.79 17.41
N THR A 54 12.31 1.89 16.51
CA THR A 54 11.33 2.99 16.51
C THR A 54 10.29 2.93 17.63
N LYS A 55 10.11 1.79 18.30
CA LYS A 55 9.17 1.67 19.44
C LYS A 55 9.47 2.64 20.57
N ASN A 56 10.76 2.90 20.81
CA ASN A 56 11.21 3.73 21.93
C ASN A 56 11.59 5.15 21.50
N ASN A 57 12.14 5.33 20.30
CA ASN A 57 12.55 6.63 19.79
C ASN A 57 12.35 6.70 18.27
N LEU A 58 11.72 7.78 17.79
CA LEU A 58 11.61 8.03 16.35
C LEU A 58 13.00 8.15 15.73
N ILE A 59 13.20 7.44 14.61
CA ILE A 59 14.42 7.59 13.83
C ILE A 59 14.33 8.91 13.07
N GLN A 60 15.34 9.76 13.23
CA GLN A 60 15.43 10.99 12.47
C GLN A 60 15.82 10.65 11.02
N PRO A 61 15.00 11.02 10.04
CA PRO A 61 15.33 10.73 8.65
C PRO A 61 16.53 11.54 8.17
N LYS A 62 17.35 10.93 7.33
CA LYS A 62 18.51 11.56 6.70
C LYS A 62 18.08 12.29 5.43
N LYS A 63 18.59 13.51 5.22
CA LYS A 63 18.45 14.21 3.93
C LYS A 63 19.28 13.45 2.89
N SER A 64 18.71 13.24 1.69
CA SER A 64 19.53 12.80 0.56
C SER A 64 20.61 13.82 0.26
N LYS A 65 21.76 13.34 -0.22
CA LYS A 65 22.85 14.19 -0.72
C LYS A 65 22.48 14.89 -2.04
N GLU A 66 21.39 14.48 -2.68
CA GLU A 66 20.92 15.08 -3.93
C GLU A 66 20.27 16.46 -3.66
N ASN A 67 20.61 17.44 -4.49
CA ASN A 67 20.21 18.86 -4.39
C ASN A 67 18.71 19.15 -4.64
N LEU A 68 17.82 18.20 -4.33
CA LEU A 68 16.37 18.36 -4.48
C LEU A 68 15.73 18.66 -3.12
N SER A 69 15.76 19.92 -2.71
CA SER A 69 15.31 20.36 -1.38
C SER A 69 13.83 20.02 -1.08
N TYR A 70 12.96 20.09 -2.09
CA TYR A 70 11.54 19.77 -1.96
C TYR A 70 11.28 18.29 -1.67
N HIS A 71 11.83 17.38 -2.50
CA HIS A 71 11.64 15.94 -2.31
C HIS A 71 12.24 15.46 -1.00
N ASN A 72 13.39 16.02 -0.60
CA ASN A 72 13.99 15.75 0.71
C ASN A 72 13.06 16.15 1.87
N ASN A 73 12.45 17.34 1.80
CA ASN A 73 11.54 17.79 2.86
C ASN A 73 10.27 16.93 2.90
N LEU A 74 9.65 16.65 1.75
CA LEU A 74 8.47 15.80 1.67
C LEU A 74 8.78 14.39 2.19
N GLN A 75 9.85 13.77 1.71
CA GLN A 75 10.32 12.47 2.18
C GLN A 75 10.48 12.42 3.71
N ILE A 76 11.13 13.40 4.32
CA ILE A 76 11.31 13.49 5.78
C ILE A 76 9.97 13.51 6.51
N ARG A 77 9.00 14.26 5.98
CA ARG A 77 7.67 14.38 6.58
C ARG A 77 6.88 13.08 6.46
N LEU A 78 6.86 12.49 5.26
CA LEU A 78 6.25 11.18 5.02
C LEU A 78 6.81 10.13 5.97
N PHE A 79 8.14 10.07 6.12
CA PHE A 79 8.79 9.15 7.05
C PHE A 79 8.38 9.34 8.50
N LYS A 80 8.24 10.59 8.97
CA LYS A 80 7.81 10.86 10.35
C LYS A 80 6.36 10.46 10.60
N ILE A 81 5.48 10.72 9.63
CA ILE A 81 4.06 10.38 9.71
C ILE A 81 3.90 8.86 9.64
N ASN A 82 4.49 8.21 8.64
CA ASN A 82 4.34 6.77 8.39
C ASN A 82 5.01 5.90 9.46
N GLN A 83 5.97 6.41 10.24
CA GLN A 83 6.46 5.73 11.45
C GLN A 83 5.34 5.54 12.50
N LYS A 84 4.29 6.37 12.47
CA LYS A 84 3.18 6.31 13.42
C LYS A 84 1.92 5.67 12.82
N ILE A 85 1.48 6.16 11.64
CA ILE A 85 0.16 5.78 11.12
C ILE A 85 0.10 4.36 10.53
N THR A 86 1.24 3.76 10.20
CA THR A 86 1.30 2.37 9.72
C THR A 86 0.84 1.38 10.78
N HIS A 87 1.02 1.70 12.07
CA HIS A 87 0.46 0.92 13.19
C HIS A 87 -1.07 0.82 13.19
N PHE A 88 -1.73 1.75 12.50
CA PHE A 88 -3.20 1.83 12.40
C PHE A 88 -3.70 1.39 11.01
N GLY A 89 -2.80 0.95 10.12
CA GLY A 89 -3.14 0.44 8.79
C GLY A 89 -3.17 1.47 7.68
N PHE A 90 -2.58 2.65 7.91
CA PHE A 90 -2.55 3.74 6.94
C PHE A 90 -1.11 4.13 6.61
N SER A 91 -0.95 4.79 5.48
CA SER A 91 0.29 5.46 5.08
C SER A 91 -0.06 6.73 4.32
N VAL A 92 0.90 7.60 4.11
CA VAL A 92 0.74 8.73 3.21
C VAL A 92 1.20 8.32 1.81
N ILE A 93 0.30 8.46 0.84
CA ILE A 93 0.62 8.41 -0.60
C ILE A 93 0.73 9.87 -1.05
N ALA A 94 1.96 10.35 -1.16
CA ALA A 94 2.31 11.75 -1.41
C ALA A 94 1.73 12.30 -2.72
N GLU A 95 1.44 11.41 -3.67
CA GLU A 95 0.84 11.78 -4.95
C GLU A 95 -0.68 12.03 -4.88
N ASP A 96 -1.32 11.55 -3.81
CA ASP A 96 -2.78 11.56 -3.64
C ASP A 96 -3.20 12.70 -2.73
N ILE A 97 -2.40 12.99 -1.72
CA ILE A 97 -2.73 13.94 -0.65
C ILE A 97 -2.18 15.34 -0.93
N ASN A 98 -2.92 16.37 -0.53
CA ASN A 98 -2.46 17.75 -0.59
C ASN A 98 -1.60 18.13 0.63
N GLU A 99 -0.85 19.24 0.52
CA GLU A 99 0.04 19.74 1.56
C GLU A 99 -0.68 20.11 2.88
N ILE A 100 -1.90 20.62 2.80
CA ILE A 100 -2.69 21.02 3.97
C ILE A 100 -3.02 19.79 4.82
N ASP A 101 -3.42 18.69 4.18
CA ASP A 101 -3.79 17.46 4.85
C ASP A 101 -2.57 16.68 5.36
N ILE A 102 -1.41 16.81 4.71
CA ILE A 102 -0.13 16.36 5.30
C ILE A 102 0.12 17.10 6.62
N ILE A 103 -0.06 18.43 6.68
CA ILE A 103 0.13 19.20 7.92
C ILE A 103 -0.85 18.76 9.01
N LYS A 104 -2.11 18.45 8.64
CA LYS A 104 -3.09 17.89 9.59
C LYS A 104 -2.61 16.55 10.16
N LEU A 105 -2.10 15.65 9.32
CA LEU A 105 -1.54 14.38 9.74
C LEU A 105 -0.32 14.56 10.64
N GLU A 106 0.57 15.51 10.36
CA GLU A 106 1.71 15.83 11.22
C GLU A 106 1.26 16.29 12.61
N ASN A 107 0.23 17.15 12.67
CA ASN A 107 -0.33 17.63 13.93
C ASN A 107 -1.04 16.53 14.71
N LEU A 108 -1.76 15.64 14.03
CA LEU A 108 -2.34 14.43 14.64
C LEU A 108 -1.24 13.53 15.20
N CYS A 109 -0.19 13.30 14.41
CA CYS A 109 0.96 12.48 14.79
C CYS A 109 1.70 12.99 16.03
N LYS A 110 1.67 14.30 16.34
CA LYS A 110 2.22 14.83 17.60
C LYS A 110 1.53 14.26 18.85
N LYS A 111 0.26 13.86 18.72
CA LYS A 111 -0.56 13.29 19.81
C LYS A 111 -0.46 11.76 19.92
N ILE A 112 0.17 11.11 18.96
CA ILE A 112 0.35 9.65 18.93
C ILE A 112 1.73 9.29 19.51
N GLU A 113 1.74 8.49 20.55
CA GLU A 113 2.92 7.98 21.26
C GLU A 113 3.13 6.51 20.91
N ILE A 114 4.21 6.18 20.19
CA ILE A 114 4.46 4.80 19.71
C ILE A 114 4.75 3.83 20.87
N SER A 115 5.34 4.33 21.95
CA SER A 115 5.66 3.53 23.15
C SER A 115 4.45 3.20 24.01
N LYS A 116 3.30 3.84 23.75
CA LYS A 116 2.09 3.68 24.55
C LYS A 116 1.29 2.47 24.06
N SER A 117 0.90 1.60 25.00
CA SER A 117 -0.14 0.60 24.72
C SER A 117 -1.50 1.29 24.68
N TYR A 118 -2.19 1.19 23.56
CA TYR A 118 -3.52 1.77 23.37
C TYR A 118 -4.62 0.74 23.64
N THR A 119 -5.71 1.18 24.26
CA THR A 119 -6.93 0.36 24.34
C THR A 119 -7.61 0.30 22.97
N TYR A 120 -8.50 -0.69 22.75
CA TYR A 120 -9.27 -0.80 21.51
C TYR A 120 -10.02 0.49 21.16
N LYS A 121 -10.69 1.10 22.16
CA LYS A 121 -11.39 2.38 21.97
C LYS A 121 -10.43 3.48 21.50
N ASN A 122 -9.25 3.59 22.10
CA ASN A 122 -8.26 4.58 21.67
C ASN A 122 -7.76 4.34 20.24
N ILE A 123 -7.62 3.08 19.84
CA ILE A 123 -7.23 2.73 18.47
C ILE A 123 -8.31 3.17 17.49
N ILE A 124 -9.58 2.88 17.76
CA ILE A 124 -10.69 3.35 16.91
C ILE A 124 -10.72 4.88 16.82
N ASP A 125 -10.57 5.57 17.96
CA ASP A 125 -10.58 7.03 17.99
C ASP A 125 -9.43 7.60 17.12
N ILE A 126 -8.22 7.04 17.23
CA ILE A 126 -7.08 7.45 16.41
C ILE A 126 -7.33 7.14 14.93
N GLU A 127 -7.84 5.95 14.60
CA GLU A 127 -8.18 5.56 13.24
C GLU A 127 -9.21 6.52 12.62
N ASN A 128 -10.25 6.89 13.36
CA ASN A 128 -11.25 7.84 12.89
C ASN A 128 -10.64 9.22 12.62
N ASN A 129 -9.76 9.71 13.51
CA ASN A 129 -9.05 10.98 13.29
C ASN A 129 -8.13 10.92 12.05
N ILE A 130 -7.49 9.79 11.77
CA ILE A 130 -6.70 9.60 10.54
C ILE A 130 -7.66 9.63 9.33
N ILE A 131 -8.76 8.89 9.39
CA ILE A 131 -9.75 8.75 8.33
C ILE A 131 -10.40 10.09 7.97
N GLU A 132 -10.73 10.94 8.94
CA GLU A 132 -11.27 12.28 8.65
C GLU A 132 -10.37 13.09 7.71
N ILE A 133 -9.07 12.82 7.72
CA ILE A 133 -8.09 13.49 6.85
C ILE A 133 -7.93 12.78 5.50
N ILE A 134 -7.93 11.44 5.47
CA ILE A 134 -7.62 10.66 4.26
C ILE A 134 -8.86 10.20 3.47
N GLU A 135 -10.03 10.13 4.11
CA GLU A 135 -11.30 9.73 3.49
C GLU A 135 -11.60 10.51 2.21
N PRO A 136 -11.45 11.85 2.16
CA PRO A 136 -11.71 12.61 0.95
C PRO A 136 -10.96 12.10 -0.28
N TYR A 137 -9.80 11.45 -0.11
CA TYR A 137 -9.01 10.85 -1.19
C TYR A 137 -9.47 9.42 -1.50
N ILE A 138 -9.79 8.63 -0.48
CA ILE A 138 -10.26 7.25 -0.62
C ILE A 138 -11.57 7.19 -1.41
N ILE A 139 -12.49 8.13 -1.16
CA ILE A 139 -13.82 8.19 -1.80
C ILE A 139 -13.92 9.30 -2.86
N ASP A 140 -12.80 9.75 -3.44
CA ASP A 140 -12.82 10.71 -4.56
C ASP A 140 -13.04 9.99 -5.90
N PRO A 141 -14.17 10.21 -6.60
CA PRO A 141 -14.40 9.69 -7.95
C PRO A 141 -13.26 9.98 -8.93
N HIS A 142 -12.67 11.18 -8.87
CA HIS A 142 -11.58 11.56 -9.77
C HIS A 142 -10.34 10.73 -9.50
N LEU A 143 -9.93 10.63 -8.24
CA LEU A 143 -8.76 9.85 -7.87
C LEU A 143 -8.94 8.35 -8.15
N ARG A 144 -10.12 7.78 -7.88
CA ARG A 144 -10.41 6.37 -8.19
C ARG A 144 -10.32 6.09 -9.69
N ALA A 145 -10.93 6.96 -10.50
CA ALA A 145 -10.89 6.83 -11.96
C ALA A 145 -9.46 6.97 -12.50
N LEU A 146 -8.70 7.93 -11.97
CA LEU A 146 -7.32 8.16 -12.36
C LEU A 146 -6.42 6.98 -11.99
N ASN A 147 -6.50 6.47 -10.75
CA ASN A 147 -5.72 5.32 -10.30
C ASN A 147 -6.06 4.07 -11.11
N MET A 148 -7.35 3.84 -11.39
CA MET A 148 -7.78 2.71 -12.21
C MET A 148 -7.19 2.77 -13.61
N ALA A 149 -7.41 3.87 -14.32
CA ALA A 149 -7.04 4.03 -15.73
C ALA A 149 -5.52 4.18 -15.92
N SER A 150 -4.83 4.91 -15.04
CA SER A 150 -3.41 5.23 -15.23
C SER A 150 -2.46 4.23 -14.59
N LEU A 151 -2.83 3.59 -13.47
CA LEU A 151 -1.96 2.69 -12.71
C LEU A 151 -2.46 1.25 -12.77
N ILE A 152 -3.65 0.97 -12.25
CA ILE A 152 -4.13 -0.40 -12.01
C ILE A 152 -4.26 -1.18 -13.31
N MET A 153 -4.92 -0.63 -14.34
CA MET A 153 -5.12 -1.34 -15.61
C MET A 153 -3.85 -1.52 -16.44
N ASN A 154 -2.84 -0.67 -16.23
CA ASN A 154 -1.62 -0.66 -17.05
C ASN A 154 -0.41 -1.32 -16.38
N THR A 155 -0.51 -1.67 -15.10
CA THR A 155 0.62 -2.18 -14.33
C THR A 155 0.62 -3.70 -14.24
N ASN A 156 1.77 -4.32 -14.48
CA ASN A 156 1.96 -5.75 -14.35
C ASN A 156 1.61 -6.24 -12.93
N HIS A 157 1.16 -7.49 -12.85
CA HIS A 157 0.69 -8.18 -11.64
C HIS A 157 -0.64 -7.71 -11.05
N ILE A 158 -0.95 -6.41 -11.09
CA ILE A 158 -2.20 -5.83 -10.57
C ILE A 158 -3.31 -5.74 -11.63
N SER A 159 -2.97 -5.49 -12.91
CA SER A 159 -3.94 -5.28 -13.99
C SER A 159 -4.88 -6.46 -14.25
N LYS A 160 -4.45 -7.68 -13.96
CA LYS A 160 -5.31 -8.88 -14.08
C LYS A 160 -6.44 -8.91 -13.06
N PHE A 161 -6.31 -8.16 -11.97
CA PHE A 161 -7.34 -7.99 -10.94
C PHE A 161 -8.14 -6.70 -11.10
N SER A 162 -7.84 -5.88 -12.12
CA SER A 162 -8.45 -4.55 -12.30
C SER A 162 -9.98 -4.56 -12.28
N HIS A 163 -10.62 -5.52 -12.94
CA HIS A 163 -12.08 -5.66 -12.94
C HIS A 163 -12.67 -6.01 -11.57
N ILE A 164 -11.93 -6.75 -10.74
CA ILE A 164 -12.35 -7.08 -9.37
C ILE A 164 -12.13 -5.89 -8.44
N ILE A 165 -11.03 -5.15 -8.63
CA ILE A 165 -10.77 -3.89 -7.91
C ILE A 165 -11.83 -2.86 -8.29
N GLU A 166 -12.19 -2.75 -9.57
CA GLU A 166 -13.29 -1.90 -10.07
C GLU A 166 -14.60 -2.22 -9.34
N GLN A 167 -14.95 -3.51 -9.21
CA GLN A 167 -16.13 -3.92 -8.45
C GLN A 167 -16.06 -3.47 -6.99
N SER A 168 -14.88 -3.51 -6.36
CA SER A 168 -14.71 -3.04 -4.99
C SER A 168 -14.91 -1.51 -4.85
N TYR A 169 -14.55 -0.74 -5.88
CA TYR A 169 -14.80 0.71 -5.93
C TYR A 169 -16.30 0.99 -6.05
N ILE A 170 -17.01 0.20 -6.86
CA ILE A 170 -18.48 0.30 -6.96
C ILE A 170 -19.14 0.02 -5.61
N SER A 171 -18.75 -1.07 -4.95
CA SER A 171 -19.25 -1.39 -3.61
C SER A 171 -18.89 -0.31 -2.59
N LEU A 172 -17.69 0.27 -2.67
CA LEU A 172 -17.26 1.39 -1.82
C LEU A 172 -18.20 2.59 -1.97
N PHE A 173 -18.48 3.03 -3.21
CA PHE A 173 -19.37 4.16 -3.47
C PHE A 173 -20.84 3.90 -3.13
N ARG A 174 -21.25 2.63 -3.08
CA ARG A 174 -22.57 2.19 -2.58
C ARG A 174 -22.62 2.02 -1.06
N GLU A 175 -21.52 2.31 -0.36
CA GLU A 175 -21.37 2.11 1.09
C GLU A 175 -21.51 0.62 1.52
N GLU A 176 -21.28 -0.31 0.59
CA GLU A 176 -21.27 -1.76 0.82
C GLU A 176 -19.90 -2.24 1.32
N TYR A 177 -19.49 -1.75 2.50
CA TYR A 177 -18.14 -1.97 3.02
C TYR A 177 -17.76 -3.44 3.21
N ILE A 178 -18.74 -4.31 3.52
CA ILE A 178 -18.52 -5.76 3.59
C ILE A 178 -18.05 -6.32 2.26
N SER A 179 -18.70 -5.92 1.17
CA SER A 179 -18.35 -6.35 -0.19
C SER A 179 -16.96 -5.86 -0.54
N THR A 180 -16.64 -4.59 -0.26
CA THR A 180 -15.27 -4.06 -0.45
C THR A 180 -14.23 -4.88 0.30
N VAL A 181 -14.48 -5.22 1.57
CA VAL A 181 -13.55 -6.02 2.39
C VAL A 181 -13.38 -7.43 1.85
N MET A 182 -14.49 -8.10 1.54
CA MET A 182 -14.52 -9.46 1.04
C MET A 182 -13.89 -9.60 -0.35
N ILE A 183 -14.00 -8.56 -1.18
CA ILE A 183 -13.39 -8.50 -2.50
C ILE A 183 -11.89 -8.25 -2.39
N LEU A 184 -11.46 -7.22 -1.65
CA LEU A 184 -10.06 -6.77 -1.70
C LEU A 184 -9.09 -7.63 -0.89
N THR A 185 -9.55 -8.28 0.19
CA THR A 185 -8.71 -9.17 1.01
C THR A 185 -8.04 -10.28 0.18
N PRO A 186 -8.76 -11.10 -0.60
CA PRO A 186 -8.13 -12.11 -1.46
C PRO A 186 -7.34 -11.49 -2.63
N ILE A 187 -7.69 -10.28 -3.09
CA ILE A 187 -7.00 -9.62 -4.21
C ILE A 187 -5.60 -9.19 -3.83
N ILE A 188 -5.38 -8.67 -2.62
CA ILE A 188 -4.03 -8.33 -2.14
C ILE A 188 -3.12 -9.56 -2.14
N GLU A 189 -3.60 -10.70 -1.62
CA GLU A 189 -2.84 -11.96 -1.70
C GLU A 189 -2.64 -12.40 -3.16
N GLY A 190 -3.66 -12.27 -4.01
CA GLY A 190 -3.58 -12.57 -5.44
C GLY A 190 -2.51 -11.78 -6.18
N ILE A 191 -2.37 -10.48 -5.88
CA ILE A 191 -1.32 -9.61 -6.43
C ILE A 191 0.05 -10.08 -5.95
N LEU A 192 0.20 -10.40 -4.67
CA LEU A 192 1.46 -10.91 -4.13
C LEU A 192 1.85 -12.28 -4.72
N LEU A 193 0.88 -13.18 -4.90
CA LEU A 193 1.10 -14.47 -5.59
C LEU A 193 1.50 -14.27 -7.04
N SER A 194 0.89 -13.31 -7.73
CA SER A 194 1.26 -12.91 -9.09
C SER A 194 2.71 -12.43 -9.16
N LEU A 195 3.12 -11.55 -8.23
CA LEU A 195 4.48 -11.03 -8.13
C LEU A 195 5.49 -12.14 -7.82
N TYR A 196 5.09 -13.12 -7.00
CA TYR A 196 5.91 -14.30 -6.69
C TYR A 196 6.07 -15.26 -7.88
N GLY A 197 5.24 -15.15 -8.92
CA GLY A 197 5.21 -16.09 -10.04
C GLY A 197 4.53 -17.42 -9.66
N PHE A 198 3.61 -17.40 -8.69
CA PHE A 198 2.87 -18.59 -8.29
C PHE A 198 1.96 -19.09 -9.42
N ASN A 199 1.93 -20.42 -9.58
CA ASN A 199 1.03 -21.15 -10.46
C ASN A 199 0.33 -22.22 -9.63
N PHE A 200 -0.96 -22.47 -9.89
CA PHE A 200 -1.79 -23.46 -9.20
C PHE A 200 -1.21 -24.89 -9.19
N LYS A 201 -0.32 -25.21 -10.14
CA LYS A 201 0.40 -26.50 -10.18
C LYS A 201 1.46 -26.65 -9.09
N ASN A 202 1.94 -25.55 -8.52
CA ASN A 202 2.99 -25.54 -7.50
C ASN A 202 2.39 -25.49 -6.10
N LYS A 203 3.18 -25.85 -5.08
CA LYS A 203 2.81 -25.62 -3.68
C LYS A 203 2.66 -24.12 -3.42
N LYS A 204 1.55 -23.71 -2.79
CA LYS A 204 1.31 -22.30 -2.43
C LYS A 204 2.45 -21.80 -1.52
N PRO A 205 3.11 -20.66 -1.86
CA PRO A 205 4.14 -20.08 -1.01
C PRO A 205 3.54 -19.60 0.32
N LYS A 206 4.35 -19.62 1.37
CA LYS A 206 3.98 -19.04 2.67
C LYS A 206 3.92 -17.51 2.58
N GLU A 207 3.13 -16.87 3.43
CA GLU A 207 2.98 -15.41 3.53
C GLU A 207 4.34 -14.69 3.56
N GLN A 208 5.26 -15.15 4.41
CA GLN A 208 6.59 -14.56 4.52
C GLN A 208 7.39 -14.61 3.20
N GLN A 209 7.19 -15.64 2.37
CA GLN A 209 7.86 -15.72 1.06
C GLN A 209 7.30 -14.69 0.08
N LEU A 210 6.00 -14.39 0.16
CA LEU A 210 5.35 -13.33 -0.61
C LEU A 210 5.89 -11.94 -0.19
N LEU A 211 5.94 -11.69 1.12
CA LEU A 211 6.47 -10.43 1.67
C LEU A 211 7.97 -10.26 1.38
N ASN A 212 8.75 -11.33 1.40
CA ASN A 212 10.15 -11.28 0.98
C ASN A 212 10.26 -10.84 -0.49
N LYS A 213 9.40 -11.35 -1.38
CA LYS A 213 9.41 -10.95 -2.78
C LYS A 213 9.03 -9.47 -2.97
N TRP A 214 8.06 -8.99 -2.19
CA TRP A 214 7.69 -7.57 -2.15
C TRP A 214 8.87 -6.70 -1.70
N ALA A 215 9.58 -7.11 -0.65
CA ALA A 215 10.75 -6.39 -0.14
C ALA A 215 11.90 -6.27 -1.15
N GLU A 216 11.96 -7.14 -2.17
CA GLU A 216 12.97 -7.10 -3.22
C GLU A 216 12.65 -6.15 -4.39
N LEU A 217 11.44 -5.57 -4.42
CA LEU A 217 11.06 -4.62 -5.46
C LEU A 217 12.05 -3.45 -5.50
N GLN A 218 12.42 -3.07 -6.71
CA GLN A 218 13.33 -1.97 -6.98
C GLN A 218 12.70 -0.95 -7.88
N TYR A 219 13.02 0.30 -7.61
CA TYR A 219 12.69 1.40 -8.49
C TYR A 219 13.25 1.19 -9.91
N ASP A 220 12.42 1.39 -10.94
CA ASP A 220 12.91 1.45 -12.31
C ASP A 220 13.33 2.87 -12.68
N TYR A 221 14.64 3.07 -12.78
CA TYR A 221 15.26 4.33 -13.18
C TYR A 221 15.06 4.68 -14.66
N SER A 222 14.43 3.82 -15.46
CA SER A 222 14.20 4.06 -16.89
C SER A 222 13.25 5.22 -17.18
N ASN A 223 12.36 5.55 -16.25
CA ASN A 223 11.35 6.59 -16.43
C ASN A 223 11.55 7.70 -15.38
N THR A 224 11.89 8.89 -15.88
CA THR A 224 12.23 10.07 -15.09
C THR A 224 11.02 10.83 -14.55
N LYS A 225 9.80 10.44 -14.95
CA LYS A 225 8.54 11.04 -14.50
C LYS A 225 7.93 10.35 -13.27
N ILE A 226 8.64 9.39 -12.69
CA ILE A 226 8.17 8.52 -11.60
C ILE A 226 8.54 9.17 -10.23
N PRO A 227 7.78 8.89 -9.14
CA PRO A 227 8.15 9.37 -7.80
C PRO A 227 9.56 8.96 -7.38
N HIS A 228 10.24 9.79 -6.60
CA HIS A 228 11.64 9.54 -6.20
C HIS A 228 11.83 8.13 -5.57
N PRO A 229 12.94 7.40 -5.85
CA PRO A 229 13.20 6.06 -5.29
C PRO A 229 13.03 5.97 -3.77
N TYR A 230 13.39 7.02 -3.03
CA TYR A 230 13.19 7.09 -1.58
C TYR A 230 11.72 7.00 -1.13
N ILE A 231 10.81 7.59 -1.89
CA ILE A 231 9.37 7.56 -1.61
C ILE A 231 8.84 6.16 -1.91
N ILE A 232 9.30 5.54 -3.00
CA ILE A 232 8.90 4.17 -3.35
C ILE A 232 9.41 3.16 -2.32
N ASP A 233 10.63 3.31 -1.84
CA ASP A 233 11.16 2.48 -0.75
C ASP A 233 10.36 2.64 0.55
N GLU A 234 9.90 3.85 0.83
CA GLU A 234 9.00 4.12 1.95
C GLU A 234 7.65 3.42 1.80
N TYR A 235 7.08 3.42 0.59
CA TYR A 235 5.84 2.71 0.31
C TYR A 235 6.00 1.21 0.43
N ILE A 236 7.15 0.66 -0.01
CA ILE A 236 7.48 -0.76 0.19
C ILE A 236 7.50 -1.09 1.68
N ARG A 237 8.19 -0.29 2.50
CA ARG A 237 8.25 -0.47 3.96
C ARG A 237 6.86 -0.36 4.59
N ALA A 238 6.13 0.70 4.30
CA ALA A 238 4.80 0.94 4.85
C ALA A 238 3.83 -0.21 4.52
N PHE A 239 3.87 -0.73 3.29
CA PHE A 239 3.09 -1.91 2.90
C PHE A 239 3.44 -3.14 3.75
N LEU A 240 4.73 -3.40 3.98
CA LEU A 240 5.18 -4.54 4.80
C LEU A 240 4.69 -4.40 6.25
N ASP A 241 4.82 -3.21 6.83
CA ASP A 241 4.36 -2.94 8.20
C ASP A 241 2.86 -3.17 8.36
N ILE A 242 2.06 -2.61 7.44
CA ILE A 242 0.61 -2.76 7.43
C ILE A 242 0.22 -4.23 7.20
N SER A 243 0.88 -4.90 6.25
CA SER A 243 0.54 -6.28 5.89
C SER A 243 0.82 -7.28 7.00
N GLU A 244 1.94 -7.15 7.70
CA GLU A 244 2.29 -8.07 8.78
C GLU A 244 1.44 -7.90 10.02
N GLN A 245 1.12 -6.65 10.38
CA GLN A 245 0.34 -6.34 11.57
C GLN A 245 -1.16 -6.62 11.37
N ILE A 246 -1.64 -6.40 10.15
CA ILE A 246 -3.06 -6.32 9.91
C ILE A 246 -3.49 -7.50 9.04
N ILE A 247 -3.03 -7.59 7.79
CA ILE A 247 -3.51 -8.64 6.87
C ILE A 247 -3.13 -10.06 7.30
N PHE A 248 -1.86 -10.27 7.68
CA PHE A 248 -1.26 -11.59 7.92
C PHE A 248 -1.01 -11.88 9.41
N SER A 249 -1.62 -11.12 10.32
CA SER A 249 -1.43 -11.37 11.75
C SER A 249 -1.97 -12.76 12.15
N LYS A 250 -1.34 -13.39 13.15
CA LYS A 250 -1.81 -14.67 13.67
C LYS A 250 -3.07 -14.45 14.54
N HIS A 251 -4.07 -15.31 14.38
CA HIS A 251 -5.34 -15.25 15.12
C HIS A 251 -5.17 -15.14 16.65
N GLN A 252 -4.18 -15.83 17.24
CA GLN A 252 -3.93 -15.83 18.69
C GLN A 252 -3.32 -14.52 19.23
N LEU A 253 -2.84 -13.63 18.36
CA LEU A 253 -2.30 -12.31 18.72
C LEU A 253 -3.30 -11.19 18.44
N ALA A 254 -4.43 -11.50 17.80
CA ALA A 254 -5.52 -10.57 17.58
C ALA A 254 -6.40 -10.48 18.84
N ASN A 255 -5.82 -10.08 19.97
CA ASN A 255 -6.60 -9.61 21.11
C ASN A 255 -7.23 -8.28 20.69
N ASP A 256 -8.53 -8.27 20.43
CA ASP A 256 -9.40 -7.08 20.34
C ASP A 256 -9.02 -5.94 19.38
N TYR A 257 -7.97 -6.04 18.55
CA TYR A 257 -7.54 -4.92 17.70
C TYR A 257 -8.09 -5.01 16.27
N SER A 258 -9.25 -4.39 16.07
CA SER A 258 -9.79 -3.85 14.80
C SER A 258 -9.82 -4.75 13.56
N TYR A 259 -10.44 -5.94 13.67
CA TYR A 259 -11.16 -6.72 12.63
C TYR A 259 -10.58 -6.86 11.21
N PHE A 260 -9.33 -6.51 10.95
CA PHE A 260 -8.71 -6.73 9.65
C PHE A 260 -7.57 -7.71 9.84
N ASN A 261 -7.89 -8.99 9.75
CA ASN A 261 -6.96 -10.11 9.70
C ASN A 261 -7.59 -11.17 8.80
N ARG A 262 -6.91 -11.58 7.72
CA ARG A 262 -7.48 -12.53 6.76
C ARG A 262 -7.87 -13.87 7.40
N ASN A 263 -7.09 -14.30 8.40
CA ASN A 263 -7.31 -15.54 9.13
C ASN A 263 -8.52 -15.38 10.05
N TYR A 264 -8.68 -14.19 10.66
CA TYR A 264 -9.85 -13.86 11.47
C TYR A 264 -11.13 -13.81 10.64
N ILE A 265 -11.12 -13.13 9.48
CA ILE A 265 -12.28 -13.05 8.57
C ILE A 265 -12.74 -14.45 8.19
N ALA A 266 -11.83 -15.37 7.86
CA ALA A 266 -12.17 -16.75 7.50
C ALA A 266 -12.79 -17.57 8.66
N HIS A 267 -12.48 -17.21 9.92
CA HIS A 267 -12.95 -17.95 11.10
C HIS A 267 -14.20 -17.34 11.76
N VAL A 268 -14.45 -16.03 11.59
CA VAL A 268 -15.50 -15.28 12.31
C VAL A 268 -16.66 -14.86 11.39
N MET A 269 -16.73 -15.38 10.16
CA MET A 269 -17.89 -15.14 9.28
C MET A 269 -19.22 -15.53 9.93
N GLY A 270 -19.21 -16.48 10.87
CA GLY A 270 -20.40 -16.91 11.61
C GLY A 270 -20.99 -15.86 12.57
N ASP A 271 -20.19 -14.91 13.06
CA ASP A 271 -20.60 -13.96 14.11
C ASP A 271 -21.03 -12.60 13.55
N GLY A 272 -21.00 -12.41 12.22
CA GLY A 272 -21.55 -11.23 11.51
C GLY A 272 -20.80 -9.90 11.68
N ASN A 273 -19.95 -9.76 12.71
CA ASN A 273 -19.23 -8.51 13.04
C ASN A 273 -17.71 -8.61 12.78
N PHE A 274 -17.33 -8.88 11.52
CA PHE A 274 -15.91 -9.06 11.15
C PHE A 274 -15.33 -7.93 10.30
N TYR A 275 -16.08 -6.85 10.07
CA TYR A 275 -15.62 -5.73 9.23
C TYR A 275 -16.12 -4.38 9.77
N THR A 276 -15.46 -3.31 9.34
CA THR A 276 -15.87 -1.92 9.58
C THR A 276 -15.66 -1.10 8.31
N ARG A 277 -16.28 0.08 8.23
CA ARG A 277 -15.97 1.10 7.20
C ARG A 277 -14.46 1.38 7.12
N ASN A 278 -13.82 1.53 8.28
CA ASN A 278 -12.40 1.81 8.38
C ASN A 278 -11.55 0.69 7.76
N ASN A 279 -11.98 -0.58 7.87
CA ASN A 279 -11.29 -1.69 7.21
C ASN A 279 -11.40 -1.63 5.69
N ALA A 280 -12.57 -1.27 5.15
CA ALA A 280 -12.74 -1.06 3.70
C ALA A 280 -11.83 0.08 3.20
N TYR A 281 -11.72 1.18 3.96
CA TYR A 281 -10.86 2.31 3.62
C TYR A 281 -9.37 1.93 3.64
N LYS A 282 -8.91 1.19 4.65
CA LYS A 282 -7.53 0.66 4.71
C LYS A 282 -7.20 -0.21 3.50
N LEU A 283 -8.13 -1.07 3.08
CA LEU A 283 -7.95 -1.95 1.94
C LEU A 283 -7.83 -1.19 0.62
N ILE A 284 -8.71 -0.21 0.41
CA ILE A 284 -8.67 0.67 -0.76
C ILE A 284 -7.34 1.43 -0.81
N HIS A 285 -6.95 2.03 0.32
CA HIS A 285 -5.68 2.73 0.48
C HIS A 285 -4.48 1.81 0.19
N LEU A 286 -4.52 0.56 0.65
CA LEU A 286 -3.44 -0.38 0.41
C LEU A 286 -3.34 -0.80 -1.06
N ILE A 287 -4.48 -0.95 -1.75
CA ILE A 287 -4.50 -1.20 -3.20
C ILE A 287 -3.85 -0.03 -3.96
N ASP A 288 -4.15 1.21 -3.58
CA ASP A 288 -3.50 2.38 -4.19
C ASP A 288 -1.99 2.35 -3.93
N LEU A 289 -1.56 2.10 -2.69
CA LEU A 289 -0.15 1.97 -2.34
C LEU A 289 0.53 0.90 -3.19
N MET A 290 -0.11 -0.26 -3.36
CA MET A 290 0.41 -1.35 -4.20
C MET A 290 0.52 -0.93 -5.67
N ALA A 291 -0.49 -0.23 -6.20
CA ALA A 291 -0.48 0.26 -7.57
C ALA A 291 0.67 1.23 -7.82
N HIS A 292 0.91 2.18 -6.91
CA HIS A 292 2.03 3.12 -7.00
C HIS A 292 3.38 2.41 -6.98
N VAL A 293 3.60 1.47 -6.04
CA VAL A 293 4.86 0.72 -5.95
C VAL A 293 5.08 -0.12 -7.20
N LEU A 294 4.11 -0.93 -7.60
CA LEU A 294 4.25 -1.82 -8.76
C LEU A 294 4.46 -1.02 -10.06
N ALA A 295 3.76 0.10 -10.22
CA ALA A 295 3.91 0.93 -11.40
C ALA A 295 5.31 1.55 -11.46
N ALA A 296 5.81 2.08 -10.33
CA ALA A 296 7.15 2.65 -10.25
C ALA A 296 8.26 1.61 -10.46
N CYS A 297 8.11 0.43 -9.88
CA CYS A 297 9.11 -0.64 -9.97
C CYS A 297 9.14 -1.34 -11.34
N ASN A 298 8.06 -1.23 -12.13
CA ASN A 298 7.97 -1.78 -13.49
C ASN A 298 8.17 -0.73 -14.59
N GLY A 299 8.46 0.53 -14.25
CA GLY A 299 8.59 1.62 -15.21
C GLY A 299 7.26 2.06 -15.87
N GLN A 300 6.13 1.65 -15.28
CA GLN A 300 4.76 1.79 -15.82
C GLN A 300 3.95 2.89 -15.11
N HIS A 301 4.59 3.77 -14.35
CA HIS A 301 3.92 4.86 -13.64
C HIS A 301 3.54 5.99 -14.61
N ASN A 302 2.31 5.92 -15.12
CA ASN A 302 1.81 6.83 -16.15
C ASN A 302 0.93 7.94 -15.61
N ARG A 303 0.71 8.04 -14.29
CA ARG A 303 -0.27 8.94 -13.70
C ARG A 303 -0.03 10.42 -14.02
N TYR A 304 1.22 10.87 -13.97
CA TYR A 304 1.56 12.29 -14.22
C TYR A 304 1.46 12.70 -15.68
N ALA A 305 1.54 11.73 -16.60
CA ALA A 305 1.41 11.95 -18.02
C ALA A 305 0.07 11.43 -18.57
N PHE A 306 -0.85 11.04 -17.68
CA PHE A 306 -2.12 10.46 -18.08
C PHE A 306 -3.00 11.54 -18.71
N ASP A 307 -3.50 11.25 -19.90
CA ASP A 307 -4.41 12.14 -20.61
C ASP A 307 -5.76 12.19 -19.90
N ARG A 308 -6.10 13.35 -19.34
CA ARG A 308 -7.39 13.54 -18.65
C ARG A 308 -8.56 13.68 -19.63
N ASP A 309 -8.28 13.79 -20.93
CA ASP A 309 -9.30 13.75 -21.97
C ASP A 309 -9.69 12.33 -22.39
N ASP A 310 -8.98 11.31 -21.90
CA ASP A 310 -9.26 9.89 -22.11
C ASP A 310 -10.73 9.52 -21.81
N VAL A 311 -11.33 8.80 -22.75
CA VAL A 311 -12.75 8.43 -22.72
C VAL A 311 -13.05 7.50 -21.54
N ASP A 312 -12.18 6.52 -21.28
CA ASP A 312 -12.36 5.53 -20.22
C ASP A 312 -12.26 6.17 -18.82
N TYR A 313 -11.39 7.16 -18.66
CA TYR A 313 -11.29 7.98 -17.45
C TYR A 313 -12.55 8.83 -17.23
N LYS A 314 -13.01 9.57 -18.26
CA LYS A 314 -14.21 10.40 -18.17
C LYS A 314 -15.46 9.60 -17.84
N ILE A 315 -15.62 8.43 -18.46
CA ILE A 315 -16.76 7.53 -18.19
C ILE A 315 -16.72 7.02 -16.75
N ARG A 316 -15.56 6.63 -16.23
CA ARG A 316 -15.42 6.22 -14.81
C ARG A 316 -15.75 7.35 -13.85
N ILE A 317 -15.27 8.57 -14.10
CA ILE A 317 -15.63 9.73 -13.27
C ILE A 317 -17.15 9.91 -13.25
N TYR A 318 -17.78 9.92 -14.42
CA TYR A 318 -19.23 10.06 -14.52
C TYR A 318 -19.93 8.97 -13.70
N TYR A 319 -19.51 7.71 -13.86
CA TYR A 319 -20.10 6.57 -13.17
C TYR A 319 -19.96 6.65 -11.65
N TYR A 320 -18.73 6.82 -11.16
CA TYR A 320 -18.44 6.90 -9.72
C TYR A 320 -19.12 8.11 -9.07
N SER A 321 -19.17 9.24 -9.76
CA SER A 321 -19.86 10.44 -9.27
C SER A 321 -21.38 10.21 -9.16
N ASN A 322 -21.98 9.48 -10.09
CA ASN A 322 -23.39 9.13 -10.02
C ASN A 322 -23.69 8.07 -8.94
N LEU A 323 -22.83 7.06 -8.78
CA LEU A 323 -22.94 6.09 -7.68
C LEU A 323 -22.88 6.77 -6.32
N ARG A 324 -21.92 7.68 -6.12
CA ARG A 324 -21.81 8.49 -4.90
C ARG A 324 -23.07 9.31 -4.63
N ASN A 325 -23.74 9.76 -5.69
CA ASN A 325 -25.01 10.50 -5.62
C ASN A 325 -26.26 9.60 -5.64
N LYS A 326 -26.11 8.28 -5.50
CA LYS A 326 -27.20 7.28 -5.46
C LYS A 326 -28.12 7.32 -6.69
N LYS A 327 -27.54 7.53 -7.88
CA LYS A 327 -28.24 7.52 -9.17
C LYS A 327 -28.02 6.21 -9.93
N ASP A 328 -29.03 5.77 -10.68
CA ASP A 328 -28.97 4.59 -11.53
C ASP A 328 -28.09 4.81 -12.78
N THR A 329 -27.28 3.81 -13.13
CA THR A 329 -26.20 3.89 -14.11
C THR A 329 -25.91 2.54 -14.80
N GLU A 330 -26.91 1.66 -14.94
CA GLU A 330 -26.71 0.28 -15.41
C GLU A 330 -26.02 0.16 -16.78
N GLU A 331 -26.31 1.06 -17.74
CA GLU A 331 -25.67 1.03 -19.07
C GLU A 331 -24.16 1.34 -19.02
N VAL A 332 -23.76 2.26 -18.15
CA VAL A 332 -22.35 2.67 -17.99
C VAL A 332 -21.52 1.58 -17.31
N HIS A 333 -22.16 0.83 -16.41
CA HIS A 333 -21.55 -0.31 -15.74
C HIS A 333 -21.01 -1.34 -16.74
N ARG A 334 -21.80 -1.70 -17.77
CA ARG A 334 -21.39 -2.68 -18.79
C ARG A 334 -20.19 -2.20 -19.60
N TYR A 335 -20.18 -0.93 -19.99
CA TYR A 335 -19.04 -0.34 -20.72
C TYR A 335 -17.75 -0.44 -19.90
N ILE A 336 -17.79 -0.05 -18.62
CA ILE A 336 -16.62 -0.05 -17.74
C ILE A 336 -16.02 -1.45 -17.63
N PHE A 337 -16.84 -2.48 -17.39
CA PHE A 337 -16.34 -3.85 -17.27
C PHE A 337 -15.69 -4.38 -18.56
N ASN A 338 -16.22 -4.00 -19.72
CA ASN A 338 -15.65 -4.37 -21.01
C ASN A 338 -14.30 -3.68 -21.32
N SER A 339 -14.00 -2.54 -20.71
CA SER A 339 -12.71 -1.85 -20.89
C SER A 339 -11.52 -2.58 -20.21
N HIS A 340 -11.78 -3.54 -19.31
CA HIS A 340 -10.72 -4.27 -18.63
C HIS A 340 -10.05 -5.30 -19.53
N ARG A 341 -8.78 -5.04 -19.89
CA ARG A 341 -7.96 -5.86 -20.81
C ARG A 341 -7.91 -7.37 -20.51
N ASN A 342 -8.14 -7.76 -19.25
CA ASN A 342 -8.04 -9.15 -18.79
C ASN A 342 -9.40 -9.80 -18.49
N PHE A 343 -10.50 -9.04 -18.56
CA PHE A 343 -11.83 -9.54 -18.29
C PHE A 343 -12.48 -10.03 -19.59
N LYS A 344 -12.95 -11.28 -19.59
CA LYS A 344 -13.65 -11.90 -20.73
C LYS A 344 -15.08 -12.33 -20.39
N GLY A 345 -15.62 -11.84 -19.27
CA GLY A 345 -16.78 -12.41 -18.58
C GLY A 345 -18.16 -11.90 -18.99
N TYR A 346 -18.38 -11.64 -20.28
CA TYR A 346 -19.71 -11.45 -20.89
C TYR A 346 -19.70 -12.01 -22.32
N VAL A 347 -19.35 -13.29 -22.48
CA VAL A 347 -19.59 -14.04 -23.73
C VAL A 347 -20.80 -14.92 -23.55
#